data_AF-X1IVL6-F1
#
_entry.id   AF-X1IVL6-F1
#
_cell.length_a   1.000
_cell.length_b   1.000
_cell.length_c   1.000
_cell.angle_alpha   90.00
_cell.angle_beta   90.00
_cell.angle_gamma   90.00
#
_symmetry.space_group_name_H-M   'P 1'
#
loop_
_entity.id
_entity.type
_entity.pdbx_description
1 polymer ?
#
loop_
_entity_poly.entity_id
_entity_poly.type
_entity_poly.pdbx_seq_one_letter_code
_entity_poly.pdbx_strand_id
1 'polypeptide(L)' 'EVHPNPKEALVDGLQSLTPSDFARLMEELRSIAKAVGRYI' A
#
# COMPACT_ATOMS: atom_id res chain seq x y z
N GLU A 1 -2.64 -3.45 -5.42
CA GLU A 1 -2.47 -4.86 -5.02
C GLU A 1 -1.24 -5.00 -4.14
N VAL A 2 -1.15 -6.08 -3.37
CA VAL A 2 -0.02 -6.33 -2.45
C VAL A 2 0.48 -7.75 -2.69
N HIS A 3 1.78 -7.91 -2.89
CA HIS A 3 2.40 -9.22 -3.10
C HIS A 3 3.73 -9.31 -2.33
N PRO A 4 4.04 -10.42 -1.64
CA PRO A 4 5.29 -10.58 -0.88
C PRO A 4 6.54 -10.56 -1.77
N ASN A 5 6.42 -11.01 -3.02
CA ASN A 5 7.50 -10.95 -4.01
C ASN A 5 6.98 -10.44 -5.36
N PRO A 6 6.82 -9.12 -5.56
CA PRO A 6 6.18 -8.57 -6.76
C PRO A 6 6.86 -8.98 -8.07
N LYS A 7 8.17 -9.30 -8.06
CA LYS A 7 8.91 -9.73 -9.25
C LYS A 7 8.50 -11.11 -9.77
N GLU A 8 7.93 -11.95 -8.92
CA GLU A 8 7.49 -13.30 -9.27
C GLU A 8 5.97 -13.41 -9.49
N ALA A 9 5.25 -12.30 -9.34
CA ALA A 9 3.81 -12.32 -9.52
C ALA A 9 3.46 -12.62 -10.98
N LEU A 10 2.56 -13.59 -11.18
CA LEU A 10 2.13 -14.05 -12.50
C LEU A 10 1.33 -12.99 -13.27
N VAL A 11 0.72 -12.05 -12.54
CA VAL A 11 -0.07 -10.93 -13.05
C VAL A 11 0.21 -9.73 -12.16
N ASP A 12 0.36 -8.55 -12.77
CA ASP A 12 0.42 -7.24 -12.09
C ASP A 12 1.49 -7.07 -10.99
N GLY A 13 2.58 -7.82 -11.12
CA GLY A 13 3.72 -7.75 -10.20
C GLY A 13 4.41 -6.38 -10.12
N LEU A 14 4.71 -5.76 -11.26
CA LEU A 14 5.44 -4.49 -11.28
C LEU A 14 4.70 -3.33 -10.59
N GLN A 15 3.37 -3.41 -10.49
CA GLN A 15 2.52 -2.41 -9.84
C GLN A 15 2.08 -2.81 -8.42
N SER A 16 2.43 -4.02 -7.99
CA SER A 16 2.12 -4.51 -6.65
C SER A 16 3.10 -3.95 -5.63
N LEU A 17 2.58 -3.48 -4.50
CA LEU A 17 3.40 -3.09 -3.36
C LEU A 17 3.88 -4.33 -2.62
N THR A 18 5.04 -4.22 -1.98
CA THR A 18 5.41 -5.17 -0.93
C THR A 18 4.50 -4.96 0.30
N PRO A 19 4.33 -5.95 1.19
CA PRO A 19 3.58 -5.77 2.43
C PRO A 19 4.11 -4.62 3.29
N SER A 20 5.43 -4.43 3.33
CA SER A 20 6.07 -3.32 4.06
C SER A 20 5.77 -1.96 3.44
N ASP A 21 5.80 -1.84 2.11
CA ASP A 21 5.45 -0.59 1.44
C ASP A 21 3.96 -0.26 1.60
N PHE A 22 3.10 -1.28 1.58
CA PHE A 22 1.68 -1.09 1.86
C PHE A 22 1.44 -0.61 3.30
N ALA A 23 2.11 -1.21 4.29
CA ALA A 23 2.01 -0.76 5.68
C ALA A 23 2.44 0.71 5.84
N ARG A 24 3.56 1.09 5.21
CA ARG A 24 4.05 2.47 5.18
C ARG A 24 3.05 3.41 4.52
N LEU A 25 2.49 3.03 3.37
CA LEU A 25 1.47 3.82 2.67
C LEU A 25 0.24 4.06 3.57
N MET A 26 -0.23 3.04 4.29
CA MET A 26 -1.37 3.20 5.20
C MET A 26 -1.06 4.15 6.36
N GLU A 27 0.16 4.12 6.92
CA GLU A 27 0.62 5.08 7.93
C GLU A 27 0.57 6.53 7.39
N GLU A 28 1.10 6.75 6.18
CA GLU A 28 1.10 8.04 5.50
C GLU A 28 -0.34 8.54 5.25
N LEU A 29 -1.22 7.66 4.76
CA LEU A 29 -2.63 7.99 4.49
C LEU A 29 -3.42 8.36 5.74
N ARG A 30 -3.11 7.82 6.93
CA ARG A 30 -3.82 8.17 8.18
C ARG A 30 -3.77 9.68 8.46
N SER A 31 -2.62 10.31 8.22
CA SER A 31 -2.46 11.75 8.40
C SER A 31 -3.36 12.56 7.46
N ILE A 32 -3.45 12.14 6.19
CA ILE A 32 -4.29 12.76 5.17
C ILE A 32 -5.77 12.55 5.50
N ALA A 33 -6.15 11.33 5.88
CA ALA A 33 -7.52 11.00 6.27
C ALA A 33 -7.99 11.90 7.40
N LYS A 34 -7.17 12.06 8.45
CA LYS A 34 -7.45 12.98 9.55
C LYS A 34 -7.63 14.43 9.06
N ALA A 35 -6.77 14.91 8.16
CA ALA A 35 -6.84 16.27 7.63
C ALA A 35 -8.13 16.54 6.84
N VAL A 36 -8.67 15.53 6.15
CA VAL A 36 -9.92 15.65 5.38
C VAL A 36 -11.17 15.21 6.17
N GLY A 37 -11.06 15.03 7.50
CA GLY A 37 -12.18 14.65 8.36
C GLY A 37 -12.67 13.21 8.15
N ARG A 38 -11.80 12.32 7.68
CA ARG A 38 -12.07 10.88 7.48
C ARG A 38 -11.21 10.02 8.41
N TYR A 39 -11.51 8.72 8.45
CA TYR A 39 -10.80 7.72 9.24
C TYR A 39 -10.53 6.47 8.39
N ILE A 40 -9.36 5.86 8.63
CA ILE A 40 -8.84 4.60 8.09
C ILE A 40 -7.85 4.03 9.11
#